data_AF-A0A926IFK0-F1
#
_entry.id   AF-A0A926IFK0-F1
#
_cell.length_a   1.000
_cell.length_b   1.000
_cell.length_c   1.000
_cell.angle_alpha   90.00
_cell.angle_beta   90.00
_cell.angle_gamma   90.00
#
_symmetry.space_group_name_H-M   'P 1'
#
loop_
_entity.id
_entity.type
_entity.pdbx_description
1 polymer ?
#
loop_
_entity_poly.entity_id
_entity_poly.type
_entity_poly.pdbx_seq_one_letter_code
_entity_poly.pdbx_strand_id
1 'polypeptide(L)'
;MHTVRALELVKTFLEEQVSPNIKLQKASDEDVLHYELVHPNVFIGWVPPQGYLPENLDSNIPCLIVGLDTGVDTPKESEFDIKISFAVYSPGEHKPDSTYTPNFKGYIDLLNLMDLTKAKLCQQIILGNKLKISDEIKWGMYQDQPYPYWYGYMTFSLQGSAYPRVEVQKLLNE
;
A
#
# COMPACT_ATOMS: atom_id res chain seq x y z
N MET A 1 -0.22 11.66 -18.14
CA MET A 1 -0.50 10.20 -18.17
C MET A 1 -1.58 9.89 -17.15
N HIS A 2 -2.76 9.45 -17.59
CA HIS A 2 -3.94 9.28 -16.73
C HIS A 2 -3.76 8.16 -15.69
N THR A 3 -3.13 7.05 -16.07
CA THR A 3 -2.88 5.88 -15.20
C THR A 3 -1.89 6.18 -14.07
N VAL A 4 -0.71 6.74 -14.39
CA VAL A 4 0.27 7.14 -13.37
C VAL A 4 -0.34 8.16 -12.40
N ARG A 5 -1.15 9.08 -12.91
CA ARG A 5 -1.87 10.04 -12.07
C ARG A 5 -2.86 9.38 -11.11
N ALA A 6 -3.53 8.29 -11.51
CA ALA A 6 -4.40 7.54 -10.61
C ALA A 6 -3.60 6.93 -9.44
N LEU A 7 -2.43 6.33 -9.74
CA LEU A 7 -1.53 5.78 -8.72
C LEU A 7 -0.99 6.86 -7.79
N GLU A 8 -0.61 8.03 -8.32
CA GLU A 8 -0.20 9.19 -7.53
C GLU A 8 -1.30 9.68 -6.59
N LEU A 9 -2.55 9.73 -7.05
CA LEU A 9 -3.67 10.15 -6.20
C LEU A 9 -3.89 9.18 -5.03
N VAL A 10 -3.79 7.87 -5.27
CA VAL A 10 -3.85 6.87 -4.20
C VAL A 10 -2.65 7.00 -3.27
N LYS A 11 -1.44 7.16 -3.82
CA LYS A 11 -0.22 7.36 -3.04
C LYS A 11 -0.36 8.56 -2.09
N THR A 12 -0.72 9.73 -2.62
CA THR A 12 -0.92 10.95 -1.82
C THR A 12 -1.99 10.75 -0.75
N PHE A 13 -3.09 10.09 -1.09
CA PHE A 13 -4.12 9.76 -0.09
C PHE A 13 -3.57 8.90 1.06
N LEU A 14 -2.77 7.87 0.77
CA LEU A 14 -2.16 7.02 1.80
C LEU A 14 -1.13 7.80 2.64
N GLU A 15 -0.32 8.65 2.00
CA GLU A 15 0.68 9.50 2.67
C GLU A 15 0.04 10.52 3.61
N GLU A 16 -1.13 11.07 3.26
CA GLU A 16 -1.79 12.11 4.04
C GLU A 16 -2.78 11.54 5.08
N GLN A 17 -3.51 10.49 4.73
CA GLN A 17 -4.68 10.03 5.49
C GLN A 17 -4.45 8.74 6.27
N VAL A 18 -3.45 7.94 5.89
CA VAL A 18 -3.17 6.63 6.51
C VAL A 18 -1.86 6.66 7.30
N SER A 19 -0.73 6.83 6.61
CA SER A 19 0.62 6.70 7.20
C SER A 19 0.83 7.52 8.49
N PRO A 20 0.40 8.80 8.59
CA PRO A 20 0.60 9.60 9.79
C PRO A 20 -0.15 9.11 11.03
N ASN A 21 -1.16 8.24 10.87
CA ASN A 21 -2.06 7.79 11.93
C ASN A 21 -1.63 6.46 12.59
N ILE A 22 -0.51 5.89 12.17
CA ILE A 22 0.02 4.66 12.75
C ILE A 22 1.55 4.68 12.75
N LYS A 23 2.17 4.07 13.76
CA LYS A 23 3.61 3.79 13.80
C LYS A 23 3.82 2.31 14.00
N LEU A 24 4.75 1.73 13.26
CA LEU A 24 5.09 0.32 13.28
C LEU A 24 6.61 0.15 13.35
N GLN A 25 7.07 -1.04 13.74
CA GLN A 25 8.50 -1.27 13.90
C GLN A 25 9.20 -1.23 12.54
N LYS A 26 10.25 -0.42 12.48
CA LYS A 26 11.16 -0.36 11.35
C LYS A 26 11.90 -1.68 11.20
N ALA A 27 11.99 -2.18 9.97
CA ALA A 27 12.72 -3.40 9.69
C ALA A 27 14.21 -3.27 9.97
N SER A 28 14.78 -4.36 10.46
CA SER A 28 16.20 -4.50 10.75
C SER A 28 16.57 -5.99 10.68
N ASP A 29 17.30 -6.37 9.65
CA ASP A 29 17.83 -7.73 9.52
C ASP A 29 19.15 -7.91 10.30
N GLU A 30 19.91 -6.82 10.47
CA GLU A 30 21.24 -6.86 11.10
C GLU A 30 21.17 -6.75 12.63
N ASP A 31 20.19 -6.00 13.15
CA ASP A 31 20.03 -5.77 14.58
C ASP A 31 18.54 -5.84 14.99
N VAL A 32 18.09 -7.04 15.31
CA VAL A 32 16.72 -7.30 15.80
C VAL A 32 16.43 -6.60 17.14
N LEU A 33 17.46 -6.22 17.92
CA LEU A 33 17.28 -5.53 19.21
C LEU A 33 17.04 -4.03 19.04
N HIS A 34 17.47 -3.46 17.91
CA HIS A 34 17.16 -2.09 17.57
C HIS A 34 15.65 -1.93 17.34
N TYR A 35 15.00 -1.22 18.27
CA TYR A 35 13.57 -0.95 18.21
C TYR A 35 13.31 0.52 17.92
N GLU A 36 12.84 0.80 16.71
CA GLU A 36 12.41 2.12 16.27
C GLU A 36 10.99 2.04 15.69
N LEU A 37 10.10 2.92 16.14
CA LEU A 37 8.75 3.05 15.60
C LEU A 37 8.69 4.18 14.58
N VAL A 38 8.32 3.86 13.35
CA VAL A 38 8.26 4.80 12.22
C VAL A 38 6.88 4.77 11.55
N HIS A 39 6.59 5.84 10.80
CA HIS A 39 5.41 5.87 9.94
C HIS A 39 5.65 5.01 8.69
N PRO A 40 4.63 4.29 8.19
CA PRO A 40 4.75 3.51 6.96
C PRO A 40 5.16 4.36 5.75
N ASN A 41 6.15 3.90 4.99
CA ASN A 41 6.49 4.50 3.71
C ASN A 41 5.41 4.19 2.66
N VAL A 42 5.25 5.04 1.64
CA VAL A 42 4.30 4.78 0.55
C VAL A 42 5.01 4.90 -0.79
N PHE A 43 4.92 3.84 -1.60
CA PHE A 43 5.57 3.75 -2.90
C PHE A 43 4.55 3.49 -4.01
N ILE A 44 4.92 3.85 -5.24
CA ILE A 44 4.26 3.35 -6.44
C ILE A 44 5.13 2.24 -6.99
N GLY A 45 4.54 1.10 -7.30
CA GLY A 45 5.25 -0.06 -7.81
C GLY A 45 4.33 -1.27 -7.88
N TRP A 46 4.85 -2.37 -8.41
CA TRP A 46 4.10 -3.62 -8.47
C TRP A 46 4.83 -4.70 -7.70
N VAL A 47 4.16 -5.28 -6.70
CA VAL A 47 4.68 -6.40 -5.93
C VAL A 47 4.05 -7.68 -6.48
N PRO A 48 4.86 -8.64 -6.99
CA PRO A 48 4.34 -9.87 -7.54
C PRO A 48 3.52 -10.64 -6.49
N PRO A 49 2.52 -11.44 -6.90
CA PRO A 49 1.64 -12.18 -5.99
C PRO A 49 2.35 -13.14 -5.04
N GLN A 50 3.61 -13.50 -5.30
CA GLN A 50 4.46 -14.31 -4.43
C GLN A 50 5.08 -13.50 -3.27
N GLY A 51 4.78 -12.20 -3.15
CA GLY A 51 5.17 -11.38 -2.00
C GLY A 51 6.63 -10.93 -1.98
N TYR A 52 7.41 -11.20 -3.03
CA TYR A 52 8.80 -10.75 -3.10
C TYR A 52 8.86 -9.23 -3.31
N LEU A 53 9.35 -8.53 -2.30
CA LEU A 53 9.79 -7.15 -2.47
C LEU A 53 11.11 -7.13 -3.24
N PRO A 54 11.31 -6.17 -4.16
CA PRO A 54 12.61 -5.92 -4.77
C PRO A 54 13.70 -5.71 -3.70
N GLU A 55 14.90 -6.22 -3.96
CA GLU A 55 16.07 -5.99 -3.11
C GLU A 55 16.22 -4.48 -2.80
N ASN A 56 16.51 -4.15 -1.54
CA ASN A 56 16.61 -2.78 -0.98
C ASN A 56 15.30 -2.10 -0.54
N LEU A 57 14.13 -2.74 -0.66
CA LEU A 57 12.90 -2.23 -0.05
C LEU A 57 12.75 -2.61 1.43
N ASP A 58 13.52 -3.60 1.91
CA ASP A 58 13.42 -4.13 3.27
C ASP A 58 13.72 -3.05 4.32
N SER A 59 14.71 -2.19 4.07
CA SER A 59 15.05 -1.05 4.94
C SER A 59 13.95 0.04 5.02
N ASN A 60 12.95 -0.03 4.14
CA ASN A 60 11.82 0.89 4.08
C ASN A 60 10.53 0.29 4.65
N ILE A 61 10.57 -0.93 5.18
CA ILE A 61 9.44 -1.55 5.90
C ILE A 61 9.37 -0.92 7.31
N PRO A 62 8.18 -0.49 7.78
CA PRO A 62 6.84 -0.71 7.26
C PRO A 62 6.52 0.11 6.00
N CYS A 63 5.79 -0.48 5.03
CA CYS A 63 5.41 0.24 3.82
C CYS A 63 4.08 -0.22 3.19
N LEU A 64 3.53 0.67 2.35
CA LEU A 64 2.43 0.42 1.44
C LEU A 64 2.91 0.64 0.00
N ILE A 65 2.61 -0.29 -0.90
CA ILE A 65 2.97 -0.19 -2.31
C ILE A 65 1.70 -0.15 -3.14
N VAL A 66 1.50 0.94 -3.88
CA VAL A 66 0.37 1.15 -4.79
C VAL A 66 0.73 0.66 -6.19
N GLY A 67 0.04 -0.38 -6.63
CA GLY A 67 0.17 -0.97 -7.96
C GLY A 67 -1.13 -0.94 -8.75
N LEU A 68 -0.98 -1.10 -10.06
CA LEU A 68 -2.07 -1.38 -10.98
C LEU A 68 -2.11 -2.88 -11.27
N ASP A 69 -3.26 -3.52 -11.12
CA ASP A 69 -3.46 -4.91 -11.53
C ASP A 69 -4.02 -4.97 -12.96
N THR A 70 -5.15 -4.31 -13.21
CA THR A 70 -5.76 -4.22 -14.55
C THR A 70 -6.33 -2.83 -14.80
N GLY A 71 -6.69 -2.56 -16.06
CA GLY A 71 -7.39 -1.33 -16.42
C GLY A 71 -8.29 -1.57 -17.63
N VAL A 72 -9.43 -0.89 -17.65
CA VAL A 72 -10.40 -0.96 -18.73
C VAL A 72 -10.75 0.45 -19.16
N ASP A 73 -10.51 0.75 -20.44
CA ASP A 73 -10.84 2.04 -21.02
C ASP A 73 -12.03 1.91 -21.99
N THR A 74 -12.97 2.84 -21.87
CA THR A 74 -14.01 3.11 -22.86
C THR A 74 -13.84 4.53 -23.39
N PRO A 75 -14.55 4.93 -24.48
CA PRO A 75 -14.49 6.32 -24.96
C PRO A 75 -14.99 7.37 -23.96
N LYS A 76 -15.65 6.98 -22.86
CA LYS A 76 -16.26 7.89 -21.88
C LYS A 76 -15.66 7.76 -20.48
N GLU A 77 -15.25 6.56 -20.11
CA GLU A 77 -14.83 6.20 -18.76
C GLU A 77 -13.57 5.34 -18.78
N SER A 78 -12.72 5.54 -17.78
CA SER A 78 -11.56 4.72 -17.49
C SER A 78 -11.73 4.10 -16.11
N GLU A 79 -11.48 2.80 -16.02
CA GLU A 79 -11.48 2.02 -14.80
C GLU A 79 -10.10 1.44 -14.52
N PHE A 80 -9.65 1.51 -13.27
CA PHE A 80 -8.35 1.03 -12.82
C PHE A 80 -8.52 0.10 -11.64
N ASP A 81 -8.10 -1.15 -11.77
CA ASP A 81 -8.00 -2.07 -10.63
C ASP A 81 -6.69 -1.81 -9.91
N ILE A 82 -6.80 -1.26 -8.70
CA ILE A 82 -5.68 -0.90 -7.86
C ILE A 82 -5.42 -2.00 -6.85
N LYS A 83 -4.15 -2.31 -6.64
CA LYS A 83 -3.67 -3.19 -5.57
C LYS A 83 -2.75 -2.43 -4.64
N ILE A 84 -3.10 -2.39 -3.36
CA ILE A 84 -2.21 -1.95 -2.29
C ILE A 84 -1.59 -3.20 -1.68
N SER A 85 -0.26 -3.31 -1.72
CA SER A 85 0.49 -4.31 -0.97
C SER A 85 1.00 -3.70 0.34
N PHE A 86 0.90 -4.46 1.42
CA PHE A 86 1.28 -4.05 2.78
C PHE A 86 2.45 -4.91 3.23
N ALA A 87 3.47 -4.31 3.83
CA ALA A 87 4.56 -5.01 4.46
C ALA A 87 4.85 -4.41 5.83
N VAL A 88 4.95 -5.27 6.84
CA VAL A 88 5.35 -4.88 8.20
C VAL A 88 6.41 -5.84 8.72
N TYR A 89 7.28 -5.32 9.59
CA TYR A 89 8.28 -6.09 10.31
C TYR A 89 7.89 -6.14 11.77
N SER A 90 7.89 -7.33 12.36
CA SER A 90 7.62 -7.51 13.79
C SER A 90 8.19 -8.85 14.26
N PRO A 91 9.45 -8.85 14.75
CA PRO A 91 10.15 -10.03 15.24
C PRO A 91 9.74 -10.43 16.66
N GLY A 92 8.87 -9.67 17.33
CA GLY A 92 8.41 -10.03 18.67
C GLY A 92 8.24 -8.85 19.60
N GLU A 93 8.22 -9.15 20.89
CA GLU A 93 8.12 -8.16 21.95
C GLU A 93 9.51 -7.81 22.49
N HIS A 94 9.89 -6.55 22.36
CA HIS A 94 11.10 -5.98 22.97
C HIS A 94 10.83 -5.59 24.41
N LYS A 95 11.73 -5.98 25.29
CA LYS A 95 11.67 -5.69 26.73
C LYS A 95 12.64 -4.57 27.10
N PRO A 96 12.40 -3.86 28.21
CA PRO A 96 13.28 -2.77 28.66
C PRO A 96 14.73 -3.18 28.96
N ASP A 97 14.97 -4.47 29.18
CA ASP A 97 16.30 -5.04 29.45
C ASP A 97 17.10 -5.39 28.18
N SER A 98 16.70 -4.84 27.03
CA SER A 98 17.32 -5.10 25.72
C SER A 98 17.29 -6.58 25.29
N THR A 99 16.31 -7.34 25.79
CA THR A 99 15.96 -8.66 25.26
C THR A 99 14.71 -8.58 24.39
N TYR A 100 14.52 -9.55 23.50
CA TYR A 100 13.26 -9.69 22.76
C TYR A 100 12.73 -11.11 22.86
N THR A 101 11.41 -11.26 22.77
CA THR A 101 10.72 -12.56 22.75
C THR A 101 9.95 -12.70 21.44
N PRO A 102 10.34 -13.64 20.56
CA PRO A 102 9.60 -13.95 19.33
C PRO A 102 8.12 -14.18 19.60
N ASN A 103 7.26 -13.57 18.79
CA ASN A 103 5.82 -13.79 18.86
C ASN A 103 5.17 -13.55 17.47
N PHE A 104 3.85 -13.71 17.40
CA PHE A 104 3.06 -13.50 16.18
C PHE A 104 2.32 -12.15 16.18
N LYS A 105 2.77 -11.16 16.95
CA LYS A 105 2.11 -9.84 17.02
C LYS A 105 2.14 -9.11 15.67
N GLY A 106 3.13 -9.40 14.83
CA GLY A 106 3.21 -8.83 13.48
C GLY A 106 2.00 -9.11 12.59
N TYR A 107 1.32 -10.25 12.81
CA TYR A 107 0.02 -10.52 12.18
C TYR A 107 -1.02 -9.45 12.55
N ILE A 108 -1.11 -9.11 13.84
CA ILE A 108 -2.05 -8.11 14.36
C ILE A 108 -1.64 -6.70 13.90
N ASP A 109 -0.35 -6.39 13.89
CA ASP A 109 0.17 -5.11 13.43
C ASP A 109 -0.12 -4.87 11.93
N LEU A 110 0.01 -5.92 11.10
CA LEU A 110 -0.39 -5.88 9.69
C LEU A 110 -1.90 -5.62 9.55
N LEU A 111 -2.73 -6.38 10.28
CA LEU A 111 -4.18 -6.21 10.23
C LEU A 111 -4.62 -4.82 10.68
N ASN A 112 -4.00 -4.25 11.71
CA ASN A 112 -4.26 -2.88 12.16
C ASN A 112 -3.97 -1.84 11.06
N LEU A 113 -2.87 -2.00 10.33
CA LEU A 113 -2.54 -1.13 9.19
C LEU A 113 -3.56 -1.27 8.05
N MET A 114 -3.97 -2.51 7.74
CA MET A 114 -4.97 -2.78 6.71
C MET A 114 -6.35 -2.24 7.10
N ASP A 115 -6.77 -2.40 8.35
CA ASP A 115 -8.05 -1.90 8.86
C ASP A 115 -8.10 -0.38 8.89
N LEU A 116 -7.01 0.29 9.29
CA LEU A 116 -6.89 1.74 9.19
C LEU A 116 -7.04 2.21 7.74
N THR A 117 -6.32 1.57 6.81
CA THR A 117 -6.40 1.89 5.37
C THR A 117 -7.82 1.72 4.85
N LYS A 118 -8.45 0.60 5.16
CA LYS A 118 -9.85 0.30 4.77
C LYS A 118 -10.81 1.34 5.34
N ALA A 119 -10.71 1.67 6.62
CA ALA A 119 -11.58 2.66 7.25
C ALA A 119 -11.45 4.04 6.58
N LYS A 120 -10.24 4.44 6.20
CA LYS A 120 -10.00 5.70 5.48
C LYS A 120 -10.55 5.66 4.06
N LEU A 121 -10.35 4.56 3.33
CA LEU A 121 -10.91 4.39 1.98
C LEU A 121 -12.44 4.43 1.99
N CYS A 122 -13.09 3.73 2.92
CA CYS A 122 -14.55 3.73 3.05
C CYS A 122 -15.14 5.11 3.43
N GLN A 123 -14.34 6.00 4.04
CA GLN A 123 -14.77 7.38 4.33
C GLN A 123 -14.60 8.31 3.12
N GLN A 124 -13.79 7.94 2.13
CA GLN A 124 -13.42 8.79 1.01
C GLN A 124 -14.04 8.27 -0.30
N ILE A 125 -15.14 8.89 -0.73
CA ILE A 125 -15.85 8.46 -1.95
C ILE A 125 -15.09 8.85 -3.23
N ILE A 126 -14.34 9.96 -3.20
CA ILE A 126 -13.67 10.55 -4.38
C ILE A 126 -12.22 10.90 -4.06
N LEU A 127 -11.26 10.37 -4.81
CA LEU A 127 -9.85 10.72 -4.75
C LEU A 127 -9.52 11.90 -5.67
N GLY A 128 -8.88 12.92 -5.10
CA GLY A 128 -8.40 14.10 -5.84
C GLY A 128 -9.48 14.86 -6.61
N ASN A 129 -10.74 14.75 -6.18
CA ASN A 129 -11.93 15.29 -6.85
C ASN A 129 -12.13 14.78 -8.29
N LYS A 130 -11.55 13.64 -8.66
CA LYS A 130 -11.55 13.13 -10.05
C LYS A 130 -11.93 11.66 -10.18
N LEU A 131 -11.45 10.81 -9.26
CA LEU A 131 -11.63 9.37 -9.35
C LEU A 131 -12.56 8.90 -8.23
N LYS A 132 -13.62 8.18 -8.58
CA LYS A 132 -14.52 7.54 -7.62
C LYS A 132 -13.95 6.19 -7.22
N ILE A 133 -13.97 5.88 -5.92
CA ILE A 133 -13.63 4.54 -5.40
C ILE A 133 -14.85 3.63 -5.53
N SER A 134 -14.66 2.36 -5.92
CA SER A 134 -15.71 1.34 -5.92
C SER A 134 -16.20 1.02 -4.50
N ASP A 135 -17.46 0.63 -4.37
CA ASP A 135 -18.03 0.23 -3.08
C ASP A 135 -17.47 -1.13 -2.59
N GLU A 136 -16.93 -1.94 -3.49
CA GLU A 136 -16.28 -3.21 -3.17
C GLU A 136 -14.79 -3.00 -2.90
N ILE A 137 -14.34 -3.44 -1.72
CA ILE A 137 -12.92 -3.54 -1.34
C ILE A 137 -12.64 -4.98 -0.92
N LYS A 138 -11.74 -5.66 -1.64
CA LYS A 138 -11.26 -7.01 -1.32
C LYS A 138 -9.92 -6.90 -0.63
N TRP A 139 -9.64 -7.82 0.29
CA TRP A 139 -8.36 -7.85 1.00
C TRP A 139 -8.03 -9.26 1.45
N GLY A 140 -6.75 -9.50 1.70
CA GLY A 140 -6.26 -10.79 2.14
C GLY A 140 -4.80 -10.72 2.52
N MET A 141 -4.25 -11.89 2.87
CA MET A 141 -2.84 -12.06 3.17
C MET A 141 -2.20 -12.98 2.15
N TYR A 142 -0.90 -12.80 1.92
CA TYR A 142 -0.13 -13.75 1.13
C TYR A 142 0.03 -15.06 1.92
N GLN A 143 0.11 -16.19 1.21
CA GLN A 143 0.25 -17.49 1.87
C GLN A 143 1.63 -17.65 2.51
N ASP A 144 2.66 -17.22 1.80
CA ASP A 144 4.04 -17.24 2.28
C ASP A 144 4.29 -15.99 3.14
N GLN A 145 4.65 -16.23 4.40
CA GLN A 145 4.91 -15.21 5.41
C GLN A 145 6.29 -15.47 6.01
N PRO A 146 7.38 -14.96 5.39
CA PRO A 146 8.73 -15.19 5.87
C PRO A 146 8.94 -14.39 7.16
N TYR A 147 8.97 -15.10 8.29
CA TYR A 147 9.26 -14.49 9.59
C TYR A 147 10.62 -13.75 9.55
N PRO A 148 10.74 -12.52 10.08
CA PRO A 148 9.78 -11.77 10.90
C PRO A 148 8.86 -10.78 10.15
N TYR A 149 8.74 -10.94 8.84
CA TYR A 149 7.95 -10.08 7.96
C TYR A 149 6.54 -10.60 7.73
N TRP A 150 5.61 -9.67 7.57
CA TRP A 150 4.20 -9.95 7.35
C TRP A 150 3.65 -9.15 6.19
N TYR A 151 3.00 -9.83 5.26
CA TYR A 151 2.55 -9.28 3.99
C TYR A 151 1.05 -9.44 3.77
N GLY A 152 0.41 -8.35 3.36
CA GLY A 152 -1.01 -8.30 3.03
C GLY A 152 -1.26 -7.62 1.70
N TYR A 153 -2.49 -7.73 1.21
CA TYR A 153 -2.94 -6.97 0.05
C TYR A 153 -4.39 -6.51 0.20
N MET A 154 -4.73 -5.46 -0.53
CA MET A 154 -6.07 -4.94 -0.71
C MET A 154 -6.26 -4.54 -2.16
N THR A 155 -7.40 -4.86 -2.74
CA THR A 155 -7.77 -4.49 -4.11
C THR A 155 -9.11 -3.79 -4.15
N PHE A 156 -9.20 -2.78 -5.01
CA PHE A 156 -10.40 -2.00 -5.27
C PHE A 156 -10.28 -1.34 -6.65
N SER A 157 -11.39 -0.88 -7.20
CA SER A 157 -11.41 -0.23 -8.51
C SER A 157 -11.60 1.28 -8.37
N LEU A 158 -10.95 2.03 -9.24
CA LEU A 158 -11.12 3.47 -9.41
C LEU A 158 -11.79 3.75 -10.74
N GLN A 159 -12.80 4.61 -10.75
CA GLN A 159 -13.51 5.01 -11.97
C GLN A 159 -13.42 6.52 -12.19
N GLY A 160 -13.13 6.93 -13.40
CA GLY A 160 -13.05 8.34 -13.80
C GLY A 160 -13.42 8.56 -15.25
N SER A 161 -13.56 9.81 -15.66
CA SER A 161 -13.78 10.15 -17.07
C SER A 161 -12.58 9.70 -17.92
N ALA A 162 -12.87 9.17 -19.11
CA ALA A 162 -11.83 8.80 -20.07
C ALA A 162 -11.04 10.03 -20.52
N TYR A 163 -9.84 9.74 -21.06
CA TYR A 163 -8.87 10.71 -21.57
C TYR A 163 -9.51 11.99 -22.15
N PRO A 164 -9.28 13.15 -21.53
CA PRO A 164 -9.59 14.42 -22.17
C PRO A 164 -8.85 14.46 -23.52
N ARG A 165 -9.54 14.81 -24.62
CA ARG A 165 -8.92 14.86 -25.97
C ARG A 165 -7.58 15.62 -26.00
N VAL A 166 -7.44 16.62 -25.14
CA VAL A 166 -6.23 17.44 -24.97
C VAL A 166 -5.03 16.63 -24.45
N GLU A 167 -5.25 15.64 -23.58
CA GLU A 167 -4.16 14.78 -23.07
C GLU A 167 -3.74 13.72 -24.07
N VAL A 168 -4.67 13.17 -24.85
CA VAL A 168 -4.36 12.25 -25.96
C VAL A 168 -3.44 12.94 -26.97
N GLN A 169 -3.71 14.20 -27.28
CA GLN A 169 -2.92 14.94 -28.25
C GLN A 169 -1.52 15.29 -27.76
N LYS A 170 -1.29 15.37 -26.44
CA LYS A 170 0.08 15.48 -25.90
C LYS A 170 0.86 14.19 -26.09
N LEU A 171 0.25 13.04 -25.81
CA LEU A 171 0.88 11.73 -25.97
C LEU A 171 1.22 11.37 -27.42
N LEU A 172 0.46 11.88 -28.38
CA LEU A 172 0.69 11.63 -29.82
C LEU A 172 1.76 12.57 -30.43
N ASN A 173 2.16 13.61 -29.71
CA ASN A 173 3.10 14.63 -30.17
C ASN A 173 4.45 14.59 -29.41
N GLU A 174 4.63 13.62 -28.52
CA GLU A 174 5.88 13.26 -27.84
C GLU A 174 6.52 12.05 -28.53
#